data_AF-A0A2N1YKB6-F1
#
_entry.id   AF-A0A2N1YKB6-F1
#
_cell.length_a   1.000
_cell.length_b   1.000
_cell.length_c   1.000
_cell.angle_alpha   90.00
_cell.angle_beta   90.00
_cell.angle_gamma   90.00
#
_symmetry.space_group_name_H-M   'P 1'
#
loop_
_entity.id
_entity.type
_entity.pdbx_description
1 polymer ?
#
loop_
_entity_poly.entity_id
_entity_poly.type
_entity_poly.pdbx_seq_one_letter_code
_entity_poly.pdbx_strand_id
1 'polypeptide(L)'
;MRSAILLLFSLLLVGMPSMAWPLSYENLAADSRWQALLHINRGATLRSRGKSYVADERFFFAEDGRANAVNELIESARVLSVSGAPERCRFPARYRFLAQSLGWVEPNPLAHCEEYIEWRNQIPSDEVVLVFPAAYLNSPSSMFGHTLLRFGAADQESVWHAWAVNFGALVTPDDNSIFYIYRGLAGGYPGRFATVSYISKIQEYAHLENRDMWEYRLDLDAQEVAWMIDHLWELRDIDFAYYFLDENCSFRLLELIEVARPDVNLLSNYRFAEVPVNTVRAIDAAGLIAERVYRPSKAMELSQITDQLNVAEQRLARQLVRDPAVAESPAFMALATEQRHLVARAAYQALRFNDRSRDTQQGNTGTAFALLRIMHANPAPALSPVQPPEPPEDGHATKMLAVSGGQRDDVGFAELQYRLTYHDWLDNHY
;
A
#
# COMPACT_ATOMS: atom_id res chain seq x y z
N MET A 1 -22.71 70.17 60.38
CA MET A 1 -23.68 69.05 60.37
C MET A 1 -23.31 68.12 59.23
N ARG A 2 -23.03 66.84 59.55
CA ARG A 2 -23.28 65.57 58.82
C ARG A 2 -23.33 65.62 57.27
N SER A 3 -22.79 64.70 56.48
CA SER A 3 -22.00 63.47 56.64
C SER A 3 -21.59 63.06 55.21
N ALA A 4 -20.41 62.44 55.06
CA ALA A 4 -19.98 61.78 53.83
C ALA A 4 -20.72 60.45 53.64
N ILE A 5 -21.13 60.13 52.40
CA ILE A 5 -21.49 58.77 51.97
C ILE A 5 -20.89 58.55 50.58
N LEU A 6 -19.81 57.77 50.53
CA LEU A 6 -19.37 57.02 49.35
C LEU A 6 -20.33 55.85 49.15
N LEU A 7 -20.70 55.56 47.91
CA LEU A 7 -21.29 54.27 47.54
C LEU A 7 -20.65 53.78 46.23
N LEU A 8 -19.88 52.71 46.39
CA LEU A 8 -19.32 51.87 45.32
C LEU A 8 -20.45 51.24 44.51
N PHE A 9 -20.33 51.28 43.17
CA PHE A 9 -21.03 50.36 42.29
C PHE A 9 -20.04 49.30 41.80
N SER A 10 -20.13 48.12 42.40
CA SER A 10 -19.38 46.91 42.05
C SER A 10 -19.95 46.28 40.78
N LEU A 11 -19.08 46.01 39.81
CA LEU A 11 -19.35 45.15 38.65
C LEU A 11 -19.67 43.72 39.11
N LEU A 12 -20.88 43.23 38.79
CA LEU A 12 -21.22 41.80 38.82
C LEU A 12 -21.01 41.24 37.41
N LEU A 13 -19.78 40.78 37.14
CA LEU A 13 -19.47 39.88 36.03
C LEU A 13 -19.95 38.48 36.45
N VAL A 14 -21.20 38.15 36.10
CA VAL A 14 -21.71 36.78 36.21
C VAL A 14 -21.04 35.96 35.11
N GLY A 15 -20.06 35.13 35.50
CA GLY A 15 -19.50 34.11 34.63
C GLY A 15 -20.59 33.14 34.22
N MET A 16 -20.89 33.07 32.92
CA MET A 16 -21.67 31.97 32.37
C MET A 16 -20.84 30.70 32.50
N PRO A 17 -21.33 29.64 33.19
CA PRO A 17 -20.65 28.35 33.12
C PRO A 17 -20.77 27.85 31.69
N SER A 18 -19.63 27.55 31.07
CA SER A 18 -19.55 26.79 29.84
C SER A 18 -20.26 25.45 30.09
N MET A 19 -21.49 25.30 29.59
CA MET A 19 -22.16 24.00 29.61
C MET A 19 -21.39 23.08 28.68
N ALA A 20 -20.56 22.21 29.24
CA ALA A 20 -20.07 21.03 28.53
C ALA A 20 -21.30 20.15 28.24
N TRP A 21 -21.67 20.01 26.96
CA TRP A 21 -22.72 19.08 26.58
C TRP A 21 -22.24 17.66 26.94
N PRO A 22 -23.08 16.83 27.58
CA PRO A 22 -22.68 15.46 27.85
C PRO A 22 -22.30 14.77 26.53
N LEU A 23 -21.13 14.16 26.49
CA LEU A 23 -20.72 13.27 25.39
C LEU A 23 -21.80 12.19 25.26
N SER A 24 -22.59 12.28 24.21
CA SER A 24 -23.56 11.25 23.86
C SER A 24 -22.82 10.12 23.15
N TYR A 25 -23.06 8.87 23.55
CA TYR A 25 -22.45 7.70 22.92
C TYR A 25 -22.79 7.61 21.43
N GLU A 26 -23.93 8.16 21.02
CA GLU A 26 -24.33 8.29 19.61
C GLU A 26 -23.41 9.21 18.82
N ASN A 27 -23.05 10.37 19.39
CA ASN A 27 -22.10 11.29 18.76
C ASN A 27 -20.70 10.66 18.67
N LEU A 28 -20.26 9.97 19.72
CA LEU A 28 -18.96 9.31 19.71
C LEU A 28 -18.94 8.11 18.76
N ALA A 29 -20.06 7.38 18.65
CA ALA A 29 -20.20 6.30 17.69
C ALA A 29 -20.21 6.82 16.25
N ALA A 30 -20.66 8.06 16.00
CA ALA A 30 -20.61 8.68 14.68
C ALA A 30 -19.22 9.28 14.33
N ASP A 31 -18.28 9.30 15.27
CA ASP A 31 -16.92 9.79 15.04
C ASP A 31 -16.24 9.03 13.90
N SER A 32 -15.59 9.76 12.99
CA SER A 32 -14.99 9.17 11.79
C SER A 32 -13.90 8.14 12.14
N ARG A 33 -13.14 8.33 13.23
CA ARG A 33 -12.12 7.36 13.66
C ARG A 33 -12.76 6.11 14.23
N TRP A 34 -13.83 6.23 15.03
CA TRP A 34 -14.56 5.06 15.52
C TRP A 34 -15.13 4.23 14.38
N GLN A 35 -15.75 4.90 13.41
CA GLN A 35 -16.28 4.26 12.21
C GLN A 35 -15.19 3.55 11.41
N ALA A 36 -13.99 4.15 11.29
CA ALA A 36 -12.83 3.55 10.64
C ALA A 36 -12.28 2.33 11.41
N LEU A 37 -12.12 2.44 12.74
CA LEU A 37 -11.69 1.33 13.62
C LEU A 37 -12.66 0.14 13.58
N LEU A 38 -13.94 0.39 13.29
CA LEU A 38 -14.94 -0.65 13.11
C LEU A 38 -15.10 -1.10 11.65
N HIS A 39 -14.37 -0.52 10.70
CA HIS A 39 -14.51 -0.78 9.26
C HIS A 39 -15.96 -0.63 8.76
N ILE A 40 -16.69 0.38 9.25
CA ILE A 40 -18.08 0.61 8.86
C ILE A 40 -18.13 1.16 7.43
N ASN A 41 -18.91 0.51 6.57
CA ASN A 41 -19.20 1.04 5.25
C ASN A 41 -20.08 2.30 5.32
N ARG A 42 -19.47 3.48 5.22
CA ARG A 42 -20.17 4.79 5.19
C ARG A 42 -20.86 5.11 3.85
N GLY A 43 -20.88 4.16 2.91
CA GLY A 43 -21.43 4.31 1.56
C GLY A 43 -20.40 4.22 0.44
N ALA A 44 -19.21 3.67 0.75
CA ALA A 44 -18.16 3.38 -0.22
C ALA A 44 -18.67 2.37 -1.26
N THR A 45 -19.22 1.24 -0.79
CA THR A 45 -19.91 0.25 -1.65
C THR A 45 -21.42 0.25 -1.37
N LEU A 46 -22.22 -0.25 -2.32
CA LEU A 46 -23.68 -0.38 -2.13
C LEU A 46 -24.04 -1.54 -1.20
N ARG A 47 -23.22 -2.60 -1.14
CA ARG A 47 -23.43 -3.74 -0.24
C ARG A 47 -22.99 -3.37 1.17
N SER A 48 -23.66 -3.92 2.19
CA SER A 48 -23.25 -3.74 3.59
C SER A 48 -23.20 -2.28 4.08
N ARG A 49 -23.88 -1.33 3.41
CA ARG A 49 -23.93 0.08 3.85
C ARG A 49 -24.42 0.19 5.29
N GLY A 50 -23.68 0.93 6.11
CA GLY A 50 -23.94 1.11 7.54
C GLY A 50 -23.53 -0.08 8.41
N LYS A 51 -22.89 -1.12 7.85
CA LYS A 51 -22.38 -2.28 8.58
C LYS A 51 -20.86 -2.37 8.42
N SER A 52 -20.23 -3.04 9.37
CA SER A 52 -18.82 -3.38 9.27
C SER A 52 -18.56 -4.41 8.17
N TYR A 53 -17.47 -4.20 7.44
CA TYR A 53 -16.94 -5.18 6.51
C TYR A 53 -16.29 -6.39 7.18
N VAL A 54 -15.92 -6.27 8.46
CA VAL A 54 -15.41 -7.40 9.23
C VAL A 54 -16.52 -8.44 9.37
N ALA A 55 -16.21 -9.67 8.95
CA ALA A 55 -17.15 -10.78 8.97
C ALA A 55 -17.03 -11.61 10.26
N ASP A 56 -15.89 -11.51 10.95
CA ASP A 56 -15.57 -12.27 12.15
C ASP A 56 -16.23 -11.71 13.40
N GLU A 57 -17.01 -12.54 14.09
CA GLU A 57 -17.69 -12.17 15.34
C GLU A 57 -16.70 -11.88 16.48
N ARG A 58 -15.48 -12.46 16.44
CA ARG A 58 -14.43 -12.22 17.45
C ARG A 58 -13.90 -10.79 17.46
N PHE A 59 -14.23 -10.00 16.43
CA PHE A 59 -13.85 -8.59 16.34
C PHE A 59 -14.78 -7.68 17.15
N PHE A 60 -15.99 -8.11 17.50
CA PHE A 60 -16.99 -7.27 18.15
C PHE A 60 -17.20 -7.71 19.60
N PHE A 61 -17.38 -6.74 20.50
CA PHE A 61 -17.79 -7.02 21.88
C PHE A 61 -19.31 -7.14 22.02
N ALA A 62 -20.07 -6.37 21.25
CA ALA A 62 -21.52 -6.45 21.20
C ALA A 62 -21.98 -7.50 20.19
N GLU A 63 -23.00 -8.29 20.52
CA GLU A 63 -23.58 -9.30 19.62
C GLU A 63 -24.07 -8.70 18.28
N ASP A 64 -24.57 -7.46 18.31
CA ASP A 64 -24.99 -6.71 17.12
C ASP A 64 -23.96 -5.68 16.65
N GLY A 65 -22.73 -5.70 17.19
CA GLY A 65 -21.71 -4.67 16.98
C GLY A 65 -21.32 -4.46 15.50
N ARG A 66 -21.43 -5.51 14.69
CA ARG A 66 -21.24 -5.43 13.23
C ARG A 66 -22.22 -4.47 12.55
N ALA A 67 -23.44 -4.38 13.04
CA ALA A 67 -24.51 -3.55 12.47
C ALA A 67 -24.87 -2.34 13.35
N ASN A 68 -24.30 -2.25 14.55
CA ASN A 68 -24.65 -1.26 15.55
C ASN A 68 -23.40 -0.72 16.24
N ALA A 69 -22.81 0.32 15.64
CA ALA A 69 -21.62 0.98 16.15
C ALA A 69 -21.82 1.63 17.54
N VAL A 70 -23.07 1.95 17.92
CA VAL A 70 -23.39 2.52 19.24
C VAL A 70 -23.29 1.44 20.31
N ASN A 71 -23.94 0.29 20.10
CA ASN A 71 -23.86 -0.82 21.04
C ASN A 71 -22.41 -1.34 21.17
N GLU A 72 -21.69 -1.45 20.06
CA GLU A 72 -20.28 -1.84 20.08
C GLU A 72 -19.44 -0.87 20.91
N LEU A 73 -19.70 0.43 20.80
CA LEU A 73 -19.00 1.44 21.56
C LEU A 73 -19.30 1.34 23.06
N ILE A 74 -20.56 1.13 23.42
CA ILE A 74 -20.99 0.99 24.82
C ILE A 74 -20.33 -0.24 25.46
N GLU A 75 -20.37 -1.39 24.79
CA GLU A 75 -19.74 -2.61 25.28
C GLU A 75 -18.21 -2.50 25.30
N SER A 76 -17.61 -1.89 24.27
CA SER A 76 -16.17 -1.59 24.26
C SER A 76 -15.78 -0.72 25.46
N ALA A 77 -16.56 0.34 25.75
CA ALA A 77 -16.32 1.21 26.89
C ALA A 77 -16.43 0.43 28.22
N ARG A 78 -17.46 -0.41 28.37
CA ARG A 78 -17.66 -1.23 29.56
C ARG A 78 -16.47 -2.16 29.81
N VAL A 79 -16.06 -2.93 28.80
CA VAL A 79 -14.99 -3.93 28.90
C VAL A 79 -13.62 -3.27 29.06
N LEU A 80 -13.30 -2.30 28.21
CA LEU A 80 -11.97 -1.68 28.18
C LEU A 80 -11.73 -0.67 29.30
N SER A 81 -12.77 -0.21 30.00
CA SER A 81 -12.59 0.65 31.20
C SER A 81 -11.89 -0.07 32.35
N VAL A 82 -11.97 -1.41 32.41
CA VAL A 82 -11.38 -2.21 33.49
C VAL A 82 -9.85 -2.21 33.35
N SER A 83 -9.15 -1.68 34.37
CA SER A 83 -7.68 -1.66 34.41
C SER A 83 -7.13 -3.08 34.41
N GLY A 84 -6.08 -3.34 33.63
CA GLY A 84 -5.46 -4.66 33.50
C GLY A 84 -6.27 -5.70 32.72
N ALA A 85 -7.39 -5.32 32.09
CA ALA A 85 -8.22 -6.25 31.32
C ALA A 85 -7.43 -6.82 30.11
N PRO A 86 -7.47 -8.14 29.86
CA PRO A 86 -6.87 -8.76 28.68
C PRO A 86 -7.36 -8.17 27.35
N GLU A 87 -8.60 -7.68 27.32
CA GLU A 87 -9.23 -7.09 26.14
C GLU A 87 -8.54 -5.79 25.69
N ARG A 88 -7.91 -5.05 26.60
CA ARG A 88 -7.05 -3.91 26.24
C ARG A 88 -5.82 -4.34 25.44
N CYS A 89 -5.29 -5.53 25.74
CA CYS A 89 -4.19 -6.11 24.99
C CYS A 89 -4.63 -6.60 23.61
N ARG A 90 -5.90 -6.97 23.44
CA ARG A 90 -6.46 -7.35 22.14
C ARG A 90 -6.79 -6.13 21.28
N PHE A 91 -7.30 -5.06 21.90
CA PHE A 91 -7.79 -3.84 21.23
C PHE A 91 -7.15 -2.54 21.76
N PRO A 92 -5.82 -2.35 21.58
CA PRO A 92 -5.11 -1.16 22.05
C PRO A 92 -5.54 0.13 21.34
N ALA A 93 -5.88 0.11 20.05
CA ALA A 93 -6.36 1.28 19.33
C ALA A 93 -7.77 1.68 19.79
N ARG A 94 -8.69 0.72 19.96
CA ARG A 94 -10.02 1.03 20.52
C ARG A 94 -9.93 1.57 21.94
N TYR A 95 -9.04 0.99 22.77
CA TYR A 95 -8.77 1.53 24.10
C TYR A 95 -8.28 2.98 24.01
N ARG A 96 -7.28 3.26 23.16
CA ARG A 96 -6.74 4.62 22.94
C ARG A 96 -7.86 5.60 22.54
N PHE A 97 -8.74 5.20 21.63
CA PHE A 97 -9.85 6.04 21.18
C PHE A 97 -10.81 6.37 22.33
N LEU A 98 -11.24 5.36 23.08
CA LEU A 98 -12.16 5.53 24.20
C LEU A 98 -11.53 6.31 25.35
N ALA A 99 -10.25 6.04 25.67
CA ALA A 99 -9.54 6.76 26.72
C ALA A 99 -9.43 8.26 26.41
N GLN A 100 -9.09 8.61 25.17
CA GLN A 100 -9.04 10.00 24.72
C GLN A 100 -10.41 10.67 24.75
N SER A 101 -11.45 9.95 24.29
CA SER A 101 -12.79 10.52 24.11
C SER A 101 -13.59 10.64 25.39
N LEU A 102 -13.41 9.68 26.31
CA LEU A 102 -14.11 9.62 27.61
C LEU A 102 -13.27 10.17 28.76
N GLY A 103 -12.05 10.64 28.49
CA GLY A 103 -11.16 11.25 29.48
C GLY A 103 -10.62 10.26 30.51
N TRP A 104 -10.35 9.01 30.12
CA TRP A 104 -9.72 8.04 31.01
C TRP A 104 -8.25 8.41 31.24
N VAL A 105 -7.87 8.54 32.50
CA VAL A 105 -6.50 8.87 32.89
C VAL A 105 -5.93 7.71 33.69
N GLU A 106 -5.04 6.94 33.05
CA GLU A 106 -4.34 5.83 33.66
C GLU A 106 -2.91 5.79 33.11
N PRO A 107 -1.87 5.82 33.97
CA PRO A 107 -0.49 5.74 33.51
C PRO A 107 -0.17 4.33 33.02
N ASN A 108 0.42 4.23 31.83
CA ASN A 108 0.83 2.97 31.19
C ASN A 108 -0.28 1.89 31.17
N PRO A 109 -1.45 2.19 30.59
CA PRO A 109 -2.65 1.34 30.68
C PRO A 109 -2.56 0.01 29.93
N LEU A 110 -1.47 -0.18 29.17
CA LEU A 110 -1.14 -1.39 28.40
C LEU A 110 0.14 -2.07 28.92
N ALA A 111 0.69 -1.68 30.08
CA ALA A 111 1.93 -2.23 30.60
C ALA A 111 1.90 -3.75 30.84
N HIS A 112 0.70 -4.31 31.07
CA HIS A 112 0.48 -5.75 31.23
C HIS A 112 0.41 -6.51 29.90
N CYS A 113 0.42 -5.81 28.76
CA CYS A 113 0.27 -6.40 27.43
C CYS A 113 1.63 -6.72 26.80
N GLU A 114 2.36 -7.67 27.38
CA GLU A 114 3.75 -8.00 27.00
C GLU A 114 3.88 -8.33 25.50
N GLU A 115 3.03 -9.21 24.96
CA GLU A 115 3.07 -9.61 23.55
C GLU A 115 2.83 -8.43 22.60
N TYR A 116 1.90 -7.53 22.95
CA TYR A 116 1.61 -6.34 22.15
C TYR A 116 2.80 -5.39 22.16
N ILE A 117 3.40 -5.15 23.33
CA ILE A 117 4.56 -4.27 23.47
C ILE A 117 5.74 -4.83 22.68
N GLU A 118 6.02 -6.13 22.81
CA GLU A 118 7.10 -6.79 22.08
C GLU A 118 6.91 -6.66 20.56
N TRP A 119 5.70 -6.95 20.06
CA TRP A 119 5.38 -6.80 18.65
C TRP A 119 5.47 -5.36 18.17
N ARG A 120 4.93 -4.40 18.94
CA ARG A 120 4.90 -2.98 18.59
C ARG A 120 6.29 -2.38 18.47
N ASN A 121 7.25 -2.88 19.25
CA ASN A 121 8.65 -2.46 19.23
C ASN A 121 9.44 -3.02 18.03
N GLN A 122 8.93 -4.06 17.35
CA GLN A 122 9.57 -4.63 16.16
C GLN A 122 9.19 -3.90 14.87
N ILE A 123 8.14 -3.07 14.90
CA ILE A 123 7.59 -2.41 13.73
C ILE A 123 8.23 -1.02 13.56
N PRO A 124 8.92 -0.76 12.44
CA PRO A 124 9.36 0.59 12.11
C PRO A 124 8.16 1.54 12.00
N SER A 125 8.21 2.72 12.62
CA SER A 125 7.09 3.66 12.63
C SER A 125 7.44 5.05 12.11
N ASP A 126 8.59 5.19 11.46
CA ASP A 126 9.10 6.49 10.99
C ASP A 126 8.31 7.03 9.80
N GLU A 127 8.00 6.14 8.84
CA GLU A 127 7.34 6.49 7.59
C GLU A 127 6.39 5.38 7.14
N VAL A 128 5.34 5.78 6.43
CA VAL A 128 4.45 4.86 5.72
C VAL A 128 4.54 5.17 4.23
N VAL A 129 4.73 4.13 3.42
CA VAL A 129 4.84 4.22 1.97
C VAL A 129 3.82 3.31 1.32
N LEU A 130 2.96 3.86 0.46
CA LEU A 130 2.14 3.05 -0.44
C LEU A 130 3.00 2.62 -1.61
N VAL A 131 3.11 1.31 -1.85
CA VAL A 131 3.85 0.75 -2.99
C VAL A 131 2.85 0.23 -4.02
N PHE A 132 3.05 0.63 -5.26
CA PHE A 132 2.26 0.22 -6.42
C PHE A 132 3.16 -0.43 -7.47
N PRO A 133 3.23 -1.77 -7.52
CA PRO A 133 3.84 -2.47 -8.64
C PRO A 133 2.96 -2.39 -9.90
N ALA A 134 3.52 -1.94 -11.02
CA ALA A 134 2.86 -1.82 -12.32
C ALA A 134 2.27 -3.16 -12.78
N ALA A 135 1.25 -3.19 -13.63
CA ALA A 135 0.52 -4.43 -13.93
C ALA A 135 1.37 -5.58 -14.51
N TYR A 136 0.97 -6.83 -14.20
CA TYR A 136 1.62 -8.03 -14.71
C TYR A 136 0.63 -9.01 -15.34
N LEU A 137 0.49 -8.92 -16.67
CA LEU A 137 -0.51 -9.65 -17.46
C LEU A 137 -0.36 -11.18 -17.42
N ASN A 138 0.83 -11.70 -17.09
CA ASN A 138 1.09 -13.14 -17.06
C ASN A 138 0.57 -13.84 -15.79
N SER A 139 -0.04 -13.10 -14.85
CA SER A 139 -0.70 -13.68 -13.67
C SER A 139 -2.06 -13.03 -13.43
N PRO A 140 -3.18 -13.79 -13.41
CA PRO A 140 -4.52 -13.25 -13.18
C PRO A 140 -4.66 -12.45 -11.88
N SER A 141 -3.92 -12.82 -10.83
CA SER A 141 -3.95 -12.14 -9.53
C SER A 141 -3.17 -10.82 -9.49
N SER A 142 -2.31 -10.56 -10.49
CA SER A 142 -1.45 -9.37 -10.59
C SER A 142 -1.73 -8.56 -11.87
N MET A 143 -2.71 -8.98 -12.67
CA MET A 143 -3.01 -8.44 -14.00
C MET A 143 -3.40 -6.97 -14.01
N PHE A 144 -3.94 -6.44 -12.90
CA PHE A 144 -4.36 -5.04 -12.78
C PHE A 144 -3.45 -4.23 -11.84
N GLY A 145 -2.27 -4.74 -11.53
CA GLY A 145 -1.46 -4.24 -10.42
C GLY A 145 -1.94 -4.76 -9.07
N HIS A 146 -1.26 -4.33 -8.01
CA HIS A 146 -1.75 -4.43 -6.64
C HIS A 146 -1.08 -3.34 -5.81
N THR A 147 -1.53 -3.15 -4.58
CA THR A 147 -0.90 -2.21 -3.64
C THR A 147 -0.50 -2.93 -2.37
N LEU A 148 0.53 -2.44 -1.71
CA LEU A 148 0.88 -2.80 -0.34
C LEU A 148 1.30 -1.53 0.42
N LEU A 149 1.22 -1.58 1.75
CA LEU A 149 1.79 -0.55 2.60
C LEU A 149 3.13 -1.04 3.14
N ARG A 150 4.10 -0.14 3.18
CA ARG A 150 5.41 -0.39 3.78
C ARG A 150 5.60 0.54 4.96
N PHE A 151 6.08 -0.03 6.05
CA PHE A 151 6.43 0.68 7.28
C PHE A 151 7.96 0.74 7.43
N GLY A 152 8.49 1.94 7.60
CA GLY A 152 9.92 2.22 7.76
C GLY A 152 10.51 3.14 6.69
N ALA A 153 11.67 3.73 6.98
CA ALA A 153 12.32 4.71 6.10
C ALA A 153 12.71 4.13 4.74
N ALA A 154 12.69 4.96 3.69
CA ALA A 154 12.96 4.55 2.30
C ALA A 154 14.45 4.33 1.95
N ASP A 155 15.37 4.62 2.87
CA ASP A 155 16.80 4.44 2.63
C ASP A 155 17.20 2.95 2.48
N GLN A 156 18.34 2.70 1.83
CA GLN A 156 18.76 1.35 1.46
C GLN A 156 19.04 0.42 2.65
N GLU A 157 19.41 0.95 3.81
CA GLU A 157 19.68 0.14 5.00
C GLU A 157 18.37 -0.22 5.71
N SER A 158 17.45 0.75 5.81
CA SER A 158 16.13 0.61 6.43
C SER A 158 15.20 -0.34 5.67
N VAL A 159 15.35 -0.46 4.34
CA VAL A 159 14.54 -1.38 3.51
C VAL A 159 14.67 -2.85 3.95
N TRP A 160 15.82 -3.28 4.49
CA TRP A 160 16.02 -4.65 4.98
C TRP A 160 15.15 -5.00 6.19
N HIS A 161 14.83 -3.99 7.00
CA HIS A 161 14.03 -4.12 8.21
C HIS A 161 12.58 -3.63 8.02
N ALA A 162 12.25 -3.10 6.83
CA ALA A 162 10.92 -2.62 6.54
C ALA A 162 9.89 -3.76 6.48
N TRP A 163 8.72 -3.48 7.02
CA TRP A 163 7.58 -4.40 6.99
C TRP A 163 6.63 -4.02 5.87
N ALA A 164 6.09 -5.02 5.20
CA ALA A 164 5.05 -4.86 4.21
C ALA A 164 3.74 -5.43 4.75
N VAL A 165 2.67 -4.64 4.63
CA VAL A 165 1.30 -5.02 4.92
C VAL A 165 0.55 -5.18 3.62
N ASN A 166 -0.02 -6.36 3.42
CA ASN A 166 -0.93 -6.66 2.33
C ASN A 166 -2.22 -7.27 2.87
N PHE A 167 -3.23 -7.34 2.01
CA PHE A 167 -4.49 -8.01 2.29
C PHE A 167 -4.79 -9.00 1.16
N GLY A 168 -5.14 -10.23 1.53
CA GLY A 168 -5.32 -11.30 0.55
C GLY A 168 -6.35 -12.34 1.00
N ALA A 169 -6.93 -13.03 0.02
CA ALA A 169 -7.76 -14.20 0.26
C ALA A 169 -6.90 -15.36 0.77
N LEU A 170 -7.38 -16.06 1.80
CA LEU A 170 -6.80 -17.34 2.20
C LEU A 170 -7.28 -18.43 1.23
N VAL A 171 -6.35 -18.97 0.44
CA VAL A 171 -6.63 -20.05 -0.52
C VAL A 171 -6.08 -21.38 -0.01
N THR A 172 -6.83 -22.46 -0.20
CA THR A 172 -6.33 -23.81 0.07
C THR A 172 -5.59 -24.36 -1.16
N PRO A 173 -4.55 -25.21 -0.98
CA PRO A 173 -3.76 -25.77 -2.09
C PRO A 173 -4.59 -26.55 -3.14
N ASP A 174 -5.79 -26.99 -2.79
CA ASP A 174 -6.69 -27.77 -3.66
C ASP A 174 -7.59 -26.91 -4.59
N ASP A 175 -7.51 -25.58 -4.51
CA ASP A 175 -8.33 -24.69 -5.35
C ASP A 175 -7.74 -24.51 -6.76
N ASN A 176 -8.40 -25.11 -7.76
CA ASN A 176 -8.11 -24.89 -9.18
C ASN A 176 -8.27 -23.40 -9.56
N SER A 177 -7.33 -22.87 -10.36
CA SER A 177 -7.19 -21.44 -10.71
C SER A 177 -8.43 -20.78 -11.35
N ILE A 178 -9.28 -21.54 -12.06
CA ILE A 178 -10.54 -21.04 -12.65
C ILE A 178 -11.66 -20.95 -11.60
N PHE A 179 -11.70 -21.89 -10.66
CA PHE A 179 -12.68 -21.91 -9.57
C PHE A 179 -12.40 -20.80 -8.55
N TYR A 180 -11.12 -20.50 -8.34
CA TYR A 180 -10.63 -19.34 -7.59
C TYR A 180 -11.21 -18.02 -8.10
N ILE A 181 -11.19 -17.78 -9.41
CA ILE A 181 -11.72 -16.54 -10.02
C ILE A 181 -13.24 -16.44 -9.75
N TYR A 182 -14.02 -17.49 -10.02
CA TYR A 182 -15.47 -17.45 -9.82
C TYR A 182 -15.87 -17.27 -8.34
N ARG A 183 -15.19 -17.97 -7.42
CA ARG A 183 -15.45 -17.84 -5.97
C ARG A 183 -14.97 -16.50 -5.41
N GLY A 184 -13.82 -15.99 -5.84
CA GLY A 184 -13.31 -14.68 -5.47
C GLY A 184 -14.19 -13.52 -5.97
N LEU A 185 -14.79 -13.65 -7.15
CA LEU A 185 -15.79 -12.70 -7.67
C LEU A 185 -17.10 -12.72 -6.86
N ALA A 186 -17.45 -13.86 -6.26
CA ALA A 186 -18.71 -14.05 -5.53
C ALA A 186 -18.61 -13.86 -4.00
N GLY A 187 -17.44 -13.52 -3.44
CA GLY A 187 -17.29 -13.33 -1.99
C GLY A 187 -16.94 -14.59 -1.19
N GLY A 188 -16.48 -15.66 -1.85
CA GLY A 188 -16.40 -17.00 -1.29
C GLY A 188 -15.15 -17.33 -0.46
N TYR A 189 -14.25 -16.37 -0.22
CA TYR A 189 -13.02 -16.58 0.55
C TYR A 189 -12.92 -15.63 1.73
N PRO A 190 -12.38 -16.07 2.89
CA PRO A 190 -11.99 -15.17 3.94
C PRO A 190 -10.74 -14.38 3.52
N GLY A 191 -10.78 -13.06 3.71
CA GLY A 191 -9.64 -12.18 3.50
C GLY A 191 -8.99 -11.79 4.83
N ARG A 192 -7.66 -11.70 4.86
CA ARG A 192 -6.90 -11.26 6.04
C ARG A 192 -5.80 -10.28 5.68
N PHE A 193 -5.48 -9.41 6.64
CA PHE A 193 -4.23 -8.65 6.63
C PHE A 193 -3.07 -9.59 6.96
N ALA A 194 -1.97 -9.44 6.24
CA ALA A 194 -0.73 -10.14 6.52
C ALA A 194 0.45 -9.16 6.53
N THR A 195 1.37 -9.39 7.48
CA THR A 195 2.63 -8.67 7.60
C THR A 195 3.76 -9.57 7.12
N VAL A 196 4.51 -9.11 6.13
CA VAL A 196 5.65 -9.85 5.55
C VAL A 196 6.88 -8.95 5.46
N SER A 197 8.05 -9.56 5.30
CA SER A 197 9.30 -8.83 5.06
C SER A 197 9.24 -8.12 3.71
N TYR A 198 9.49 -6.80 3.69
CA TYR A 198 9.38 -6.02 2.45
C TYR A 198 10.45 -6.40 1.42
N ILE A 199 11.69 -6.71 1.85
CA ILE A 199 12.74 -7.10 0.91
C ILE A 199 12.38 -8.37 0.13
N SER A 200 11.68 -9.31 0.76
CA SER A 200 11.20 -10.52 0.09
C SER A 200 10.22 -10.17 -1.03
N LYS A 201 9.37 -9.17 -0.81
CA LYS A 201 8.41 -8.66 -1.81
C LYS A 201 9.06 -7.87 -2.93
N ILE A 202 10.02 -6.99 -2.63
CA ILE A 202 10.81 -6.32 -3.68
C ILE A 202 11.51 -7.35 -4.56
N GLN A 203 12.12 -8.38 -3.95
CA GLN A 203 12.84 -9.39 -4.72
C GLN A 203 11.91 -10.16 -5.65
N GLU A 204 10.72 -10.53 -5.16
CA GLU A 204 9.68 -11.16 -5.98
C GLU A 204 9.29 -10.27 -7.16
N TYR A 205 8.93 -9.01 -6.94
CA TYR A 205 8.42 -8.13 -8.00
C TYR A 205 9.50 -7.66 -8.98
N ALA A 206 10.65 -7.24 -8.48
CA ALA A 206 11.71 -6.69 -9.32
C ALA A 206 12.47 -7.80 -10.08
N HIS A 207 12.73 -8.96 -9.46
CA HIS A 207 13.52 -10.02 -10.08
C HIS A 207 12.70 -11.11 -10.77
N LEU A 208 11.61 -11.59 -10.15
CA LEU A 208 10.81 -12.69 -10.73
C LEU A 208 9.79 -12.14 -11.72
N GLU A 209 9.06 -11.09 -11.33
CA GLU A 209 7.98 -10.54 -12.16
C GLU A 209 8.47 -9.46 -13.14
N ASN A 210 9.66 -8.87 -12.93
CA ASN A 210 10.24 -7.78 -13.73
C ASN A 210 9.31 -6.57 -13.87
N ARG A 211 8.74 -6.14 -12.75
CA ARG A 211 7.78 -5.04 -12.71
C ARG A 211 8.43 -3.77 -12.21
N ASP A 212 8.12 -2.67 -12.90
CA ASP A 212 8.40 -1.34 -12.38
C ASP A 212 7.49 -1.08 -11.18
N MET A 213 7.94 -0.27 -10.23
CA MET A 213 7.17 0.06 -9.03
C MET A 213 7.24 1.54 -8.73
N TRP A 214 6.13 2.07 -8.25
CA TRP A 214 6.06 3.41 -7.67
C TRP A 214 5.88 3.31 -6.16
N GLU A 215 6.67 4.08 -5.43
CA GLU A 215 6.59 4.25 -3.99
C GLU A 215 6.13 5.67 -3.67
N TYR A 216 5.03 5.78 -2.93
CA TYR A 216 4.42 7.03 -2.53
C TYR A 216 4.58 7.18 -1.02
N ARG A 217 5.50 8.05 -0.60
CA ARG A 217 5.65 8.37 0.83
C ARG A 217 4.45 9.17 1.26
N LEU A 218 3.75 8.70 2.28
CA LEU A 218 2.55 9.34 2.79
C LEU A 218 2.94 10.46 3.77
N ASP A 219 2.26 11.59 3.66
CA ASP A 219 2.37 12.73 4.59
C ASP A 219 1.56 12.45 5.85
N LEU A 220 2.03 11.50 6.67
CA LEU A 220 1.44 11.11 7.95
C LEU A 220 2.40 11.43 9.09
N ASP A 221 1.85 11.95 10.19
CA ASP A 221 2.63 12.18 11.40
C ASP A 221 2.79 10.90 12.25
N ALA A 222 3.69 10.94 13.24
CA ALA A 222 3.96 9.79 14.09
C ALA A 222 2.74 9.27 14.87
N GLN A 223 1.77 10.14 15.22
CA GLN A 223 0.56 9.71 15.91
C GLN A 223 -0.40 9.00 14.96
N GLU A 224 -0.52 9.48 13.72
CA GLU A 224 -1.31 8.86 12.66
C GLU A 224 -0.74 7.50 12.28
N VAL A 225 0.59 7.39 12.10
CA VAL A 225 1.25 6.10 11.86
C VAL A 225 1.02 5.15 13.03
N ALA A 226 1.11 5.64 14.27
CA ALA A 226 0.83 4.83 15.45
C ALA A 226 -0.62 4.29 15.45
N TRP A 227 -1.62 5.08 15.05
CA TRP A 227 -3.01 4.59 14.94
C TRP A 227 -3.12 3.39 13.99
N MET A 228 -2.45 3.44 12.84
CA MET A 228 -2.44 2.33 11.89
C MET A 228 -1.79 1.08 12.47
N ILE A 229 -0.62 1.23 13.11
CA ILE A 229 0.13 0.10 13.68
C ILE A 229 -0.66 -0.52 14.83
N ASP A 230 -1.17 0.30 15.74
CA ASP A 230 -1.95 -0.17 16.89
C ASP A 230 -3.20 -0.94 16.40
N HIS A 231 -3.85 -0.47 15.33
CA HIS A 231 -5.01 -1.15 14.76
C HIS A 231 -4.65 -2.41 13.95
N LEU A 232 -3.49 -2.45 13.27
CA LEU A 232 -3.00 -3.66 12.61
C LEU A 232 -2.87 -4.84 13.57
N TRP A 233 -2.50 -4.59 14.83
CA TRP A 233 -2.53 -5.60 15.87
C TRP A 233 -3.95 -6.14 16.12
N GLU A 234 -4.95 -5.26 16.14
CA GLU A 234 -6.36 -5.60 16.31
C GLU A 234 -6.89 -6.48 15.16
N LEU A 235 -6.33 -6.32 13.95
CA LEU A 235 -6.76 -7.06 12.77
C LEU A 235 -6.07 -8.41 12.57
N ARG A 236 -5.11 -8.79 13.41
CA ARG A 236 -4.44 -10.09 13.31
C ARG A 236 -5.45 -11.22 13.48
N ASP A 237 -5.41 -12.17 12.54
CA ASP A 237 -6.29 -13.34 12.47
C ASP A 237 -7.81 -13.03 12.44
N ILE A 238 -8.19 -11.82 12.04
CA ILE A 238 -9.58 -11.40 11.84
C ILE A 238 -9.97 -11.57 10.37
N ASP A 239 -11.08 -12.27 10.16
CA ASP A 239 -11.63 -12.52 8.83
C ASP A 239 -12.52 -11.37 8.33
N PHE A 240 -12.22 -10.92 7.11
CA PHE A 240 -13.05 -10.03 6.32
C PHE A 240 -13.75 -10.82 5.22
N ALA A 241 -14.91 -10.33 4.78
CA ALA A 241 -15.44 -10.78 3.50
C ALA A 241 -14.50 -10.31 2.37
N TYR A 242 -14.09 -11.22 1.49
CA TYR A 242 -13.22 -10.89 0.36
C TYR A 242 -14.00 -10.91 -0.94
N TYR A 243 -14.16 -9.75 -1.58
CA TYR A 243 -14.71 -9.63 -2.92
C TYR A 243 -13.64 -9.03 -3.85
N PHE A 244 -13.29 -9.78 -4.90
CA PHE A 244 -12.19 -9.41 -5.79
C PHE A 244 -12.39 -8.04 -6.47
N LEU A 245 -13.63 -7.66 -6.78
CA LEU A 245 -13.92 -6.42 -7.49
C LEU A 245 -14.00 -5.19 -6.59
N ASP A 246 -14.59 -5.28 -5.40
CA ASP A 246 -14.93 -4.09 -4.59
C ASP A 246 -14.39 -4.09 -3.15
N GLU A 247 -13.89 -5.23 -2.65
CA GLU A 247 -13.34 -5.36 -1.29
C GLU A 247 -11.96 -6.05 -1.33
N ASN A 248 -11.10 -5.59 -2.25
CA ASN A 248 -9.78 -6.15 -2.52
C ASN A 248 -8.67 -5.49 -1.69
N CYS A 249 -7.41 -5.89 -1.93
CA CYS A 249 -6.25 -5.39 -1.18
C CYS A 249 -6.18 -3.86 -1.16
N SER A 250 -6.37 -3.24 -2.33
CA SER A 250 -6.28 -1.80 -2.51
C SER A 250 -7.35 -1.05 -1.70
N PHE A 251 -8.59 -1.57 -1.69
CA PHE A 251 -9.66 -1.05 -0.84
C PHE A 251 -9.32 -1.15 0.66
N ARG A 252 -8.86 -2.32 1.13
CA ARG A 252 -8.54 -2.56 2.55
C ARG A 252 -7.38 -1.71 3.06
N LEU A 253 -6.41 -1.38 2.22
CA LEU A 253 -5.32 -0.50 2.62
C LEU A 253 -5.79 0.96 2.76
N LEU A 254 -6.73 1.42 1.94
CA LEU A 254 -7.34 2.74 2.11
C LEU A 254 -8.13 2.84 3.42
N GLU A 255 -8.88 1.79 3.81
CA GLU A 255 -9.53 1.73 5.12
C GLU A 255 -8.52 1.89 6.26
N LEU A 256 -7.35 1.24 6.16
CA LEU A 256 -6.32 1.37 7.16
C LEU A 256 -5.70 2.77 7.20
N ILE A 257 -5.54 3.45 6.06
CA ILE A 257 -5.09 4.85 6.02
C ILE A 257 -6.15 5.77 6.65
N GLU A 258 -7.44 5.51 6.46
CA GLU A 258 -8.52 6.25 7.12
C GLU A 258 -8.51 6.07 8.65
N VAL A 259 -8.00 4.96 9.19
CA VAL A 259 -7.77 4.85 10.66
C VAL A 259 -6.74 5.86 11.14
N ALA A 260 -5.71 6.13 10.34
CA ALA A 260 -4.69 7.15 10.61
C ALA A 260 -5.30 8.56 10.57
N ARG A 261 -5.96 8.88 9.45
CA ARG A 261 -6.52 10.20 9.15
C ARG A 261 -7.96 10.05 8.63
N PRO A 262 -8.97 9.99 9.50
CA PRO A 262 -10.33 9.58 9.11
C PRO A 262 -11.11 10.64 8.31
N ASP A 263 -10.63 11.87 8.24
CA ASP A 263 -11.33 12.97 7.57
C ASP A 263 -11.00 13.08 6.06
N VAL A 264 -10.05 12.29 5.55
CA VAL A 264 -9.69 12.35 4.11
C VAL A 264 -10.68 11.64 3.18
N ASN A 265 -11.62 10.85 3.72
CA ASN A 265 -12.71 10.19 2.97
C ASN A 265 -12.24 9.53 1.65
N LEU A 266 -11.14 8.80 1.72
CA LEU A 266 -10.53 8.09 0.60
C LEU A 266 -11.53 7.16 -0.07
N LEU A 267 -12.43 6.54 0.70
CA LEU A 267 -13.33 5.50 0.19
C LEU A 267 -14.57 6.00 -0.57
N SER A 268 -14.78 7.32 -0.65
CA SER A 268 -16.05 7.93 -1.08
C SER A 268 -16.44 7.68 -2.55
N ASN A 269 -15.49 7.30 -3.41
CA ASN A 269 -15.69 7.15 -4.86
C ASN A 269 -15.77 5.68 -5.36
N TYR A 270 -15.69 4.68 -4.48
CA TYR A 270 -15.48 3.27 -4.89
C TYR A 270 -16.73 2.39 -4.94
N ARG A 271 -17.75 2.84 -5.68
CA ARG A 271 -19.10 2.22 -5.64
C ARG A 271 -19.27 0.88 -6.39
N PHE A 272 -18.33 0.46 -7.22
CA PHE A 272 -18.56 -0.64 -8.18
C PHE A 272 -17.40 -1.63 -8.34
N ALA A 273 -16.21 -1.14 -8.64
CA ALA A 273 -15.01 -1.95 -8.80
C ALA A 273 -13.79 -1.08 -8.52
N GLU A 274 -12.92 -1.56 -7.65
CA GLU A 274 -11.66 -0.97 -7.26
C GLU A 274 -10.55 -1.47 -8.17
N VAL A 275 -9.76 -0.54 -8.68
CA VAL A 275 -8.57 -0.82 -9.50
C VAL A 275 -7.40 -0.22 -8.75
N PRO A 276 -6.29 -0.96 -8.52
CA PRO A 276 -5.17 -0.49 -7.72
C PRO A 276 -4.65 0.93 -8.04
N VAL A 277 -4.69 1.37 -9.31
CA VAL A 277 -4.30 2.75 -9.68
C VAL A 277 -5.23 3.82 -9.09
N ASN A 278 -6.52 3.52 -8.92
CA ASN A 278 -7.44 4.48 -8.32
C ASN A 278 -7.13 4.71 -6.84
N THR A 279 -6.52 3.76 -6.13
CA THR A 279 -6.00 3.97 -4.77
C THR A 279 -4.94 5.05 -4.73
N VAL A 280 -3.99 5.01 -5.66
CA VAL A 280 -2.98 6.05 -5.82
C VAL A 280 -3.63 7.40 -6.11
N ARG A 281 -4.61 7.44 -7.02
CA ARG A 281 -5.37 8.66 -7.33
C ARG A 281 -6.14 9.22 -6.12
N ALA A 282 -6.70 8.37 -5.27
CA ALA A 282 -7.43 8.85 -4.09
C ALA A 282 -6.50 9.44 -3.04
N ILE A 283 -5.34 8.82 -2.78
CA ILE A 283 -4.36 9.41 -1.86
C ILE A 283 -3.76 10.70 -2.43
N ASP A 284 -3.56 10.80 -3.75
CA ASP A 284 -3.08 12.01 -4.41
C ASP A 284 -4.11 13.14 -4.31
N ALA A 285 -5.37 12.87 -4.66
CA ALA A 285 -6.47 13.83 -4.56
C ALA A 285 -6.72 14.30 -3.13
N ALA A 286 -6.42 13.46 -2.13
CA ALA A 286 -6.48 13.81 -0.72
C ALA A 286 -5.26 14.61 -0.22
N GLY A 287 -4.25 14.85 -1.07
CA GLY A 287 -3.03 15.57 -0.72
C GLY A 287 -2.14 14.79 0.25
N LEU A 288 -2.21 13.45 0.25
CA LEU A 288 -1.45 12.60 1.17
C LEU A 288 -0.07 12.21 0.66
N ILE A 289 0.28 12.54 -0.59
CA ILE A 289 1.58 12.15 -1.17
C ILE A 289 2.62 13.23 -0.85
N ALA A 290 3.56 12.90 0.04
CA ALA A 290 4.72 13.76 0.34
C ALA A 290 5.81 13.63 -0.74
N GLU A 291 6.01 12.43 -1.28
CA GLU A 291 7.08 12.13 -2.23
C GLU A 291 6.73 10.94 -3.13
N ARG A 292 7.23 10.97 -4.37
CA ARG A 292 7.09 9.91 -5.37
C ARG A 292 8.47 9.37 -5.73
N VAL A 293 8.66 8.07 -5.57
CA VAL A 293 9.92 7.38 -5.87
C VAL A 293 9.66 6.27 -6.89
N TYR A 294 10.31 6.36 -8.04
CA TYR A 294 10.25 5.33 -9.07
C TYR A 294 11.34 4.28 -8.85
N ARG A 295 10.94 3.00 -8.87
CA ARG A 295 11.85 1.85 -8.83
C ARG A 295 11.76 1.07 -10.14
N PRO A 296 12.77 1.14 -11.01
CA PRO A 296 12.76 0.41 -12.27
C PRO A 296 12.88 -1.10 -12.04
N SER A 297 12.22 -1.87 -12.91
CA SER A 297 12.41 -3.30 -13.09
C SER A 297 13.82 -3.63 -13.58
N LYS A 298 14.23 -4.90 -13.44
CA LYS A 298 15.49 -5.37 -14.05
C LYS A 298 15.48 -5.32 -15.57
N ALA A 299 14.30 -5.40 -16.20
CA ALA A 299 14.15 -5.18 -17.63
C ALA A 299 14.45 -3.72 -18.01
N MET A 300 13.89 -2.75 -17.27
CA MET A 300 14.11 -1.33 -17.51
C MET A 300 15.56 -0.92 -17.23
N GLU A 301 16.14 -1.38 -16.11
CA GLU A 301 17.56 -1.18 -15.81
C GLU A 301 18.45 -1.67 -16.97
N LEU A 302 18.18 -2.87 -17.50
CA LEU A 302 18.93 -3.42 -18.62
C LEU A 302 18.72 -2.60 -19.90
N SER A 303 17.48 -2.25 -20.23
CA SER A 303 17.13 -1.45 -21.41
C SER A 303 17.93 -0.15 -21.44
N GLN A 304 17.93 0.58 -20.32
CA GLN A 304 18.61 1.86 -20.21
C GLN A 304 20.11 1.79 -20.41
N ILE A 305 20.76 0.70 -19.98
CA ILE A 305 22.17 0.50 -20.27
C ILE A 305 22.35 0.15 -21.74
N THR A 306 21.51 -0.72 -22.30
CA THR A 306 21.62 -1.12 -23.70
C THR A 306 21.32 0.01 -24.69
N ASP A 307 20.49 0.98 -24.32
CA ASP A 307 20.18 2.17 -25.14
C ASP A 307 21.38 3.12 -25.28
N GLN A 308 22.35 3.05 -24.34
CA GLN A 308 23.62 3.77 -24.41
C GLN A 308 24.67 3.06 -25.27
N LEU A 309 24.38 1.84 -25.73
CA LEU A 309 25.29 1.01 -26.51
C LEU A 309 24.87 0.98 -27.97
N ASN A 310 25.83 1.14 -28.87
CA ASN A 310 25.60 0.87 -30.28
C ASN A 310 25.49 -0.65 -30.56
N VAL A 311 25.08 -1.00 -31.79
CA VAL A 311 24.86 -2.41 -32.18
C VAL A 311 26.10 -3.29 -31.99
N ALA A 312 27.31 -2.76 -32.19
CA ALA A 312 28.55 -3.54 -32.02
C ALA A 312 28.84 -3.80 -30.53
N GLU A 313 28.65 -2.79 -29.68
CA GLU A 313 28.79 -2.88 -28.23
C GLU A 313 27.75 -3.82 -27.61
N GLN A 314 26.50 -3.77 -28.07
CA GLN A 314 25.47 -4.73 -27.64
C GLN A 314 25.83 -6.18 -28.00
N ARG A 315 26.48 -6.40 -29.17
CA ARG A 315 26.98 -7.74 -29.53
C ARG A 315 28.10 -8.18 -28.59
N LEU A 316 29.04 -7.30 -28.26
CA LEU A 316 30.10 -7.60 -27.28
C LEU A 316 29.51 -7.93 -25.91
N ALA A 317 28.49 -7.20 -25.45
CA ALA A 317 27.81 -7.51 -24.19
C ALA A 317 27.19 -8.92 -24.21
N ARG A 318 26.47 -9.29 -25.29
CA ARG A 318 25.91 -10.65 -25.44
C ARG A 318 26.98 -11.74 -25.49
N GLN A 319 28.15 -11.45 -26.07
CA GLN A 319 29.27 -12.38 -26.10
C GLN A 319 29.89 -12.56 -24.71
N LEU A 320 30.07 -11.47 -23.96
CA LEU A 320 30.59 -11.48 -22.58
C LEU A 320 29.73 -12.26 -21.60
N VAL A 321 28.40 -12.29 -21.80
CA VAL A 321 27.48 -13.15 -21.01
C VAL A 321 27.84 -14.64 -21.16
N ARG A 322 28.32 -15.04 -22.35
CA ARG A 322 28.65 -16.44 -22.66
C ARG A 322 30.11 -16.76 -22.35
N ASP A 323 31.01 -15.82 -22.61
CA ASP A 323 32.44 -15.98 -22.44
C ASP A 323 33.10 -14.64 -22.00
N PRO A 324 33.46 -14.50 -20.71
CA PRO A 324 34.17 -13.34 -20.20
C PRO A 324 35.52 -13.07 -20.87
N ALA A 325 36.16 -14.05 -21.52
CA ALA A 325 37.43 -13.87 -22.21
C ALA A 325 37.34 -12.90 -23.41
N VAL A 326 36.12 -12.62 -23.89
CA VAL A 326 35.86 -11.60 -24.92
C VAL A 326 36.35 -10.21 -24.50
N ALA A 327 36.52 -9.95 -23.20
CA ALA A 327 37.11 -8.72 -22.68
C ALA A 327 38.58 -8.52 -23.10
N GLU A 328 39.27 -9.58 -23.53
CA GLU A 328 40.65 -9.51 -24.03
C GLU A 328 40.70 -9.32 -25.55
N SER A 329 39.55 -9.34 -26.23
CA SER A 329 39.50 -9.20 -27.69
C SER A 329 39.93 -7.81 -28.16
N PRO A 330 40.54 -7.70 -29.36
CA PRO A 330 40.89 -6.40 -29.93
C PRO A 330 39.69 -5.45 -30.07
N ALA A 331 38.51 -6.00 -30.38
CA ALA A 331 37.27 -5.22 -30.52
C ALA A 331 36.83 -4.59 -29.20
N PHE A 332 36.93 -5.32 -28.07
CA PHE A 332 36.61 -4.78 -26.75
C PHE A 332 37.68 -3.80 -26.27
N MET A 333 38.96 -4.12 -26.47
CA MET A 333 40.09 -3.28 -26.02
C MET A 333 40.21 -1.98 -26.80
N ALA A 334 39.68 -1.91 -28.02
CA ALA A 334 39.59 -0.68 -28.82
C ALA A 334 38.58 0.34 -28.26
N LEU A 335 37.63 -0.09 -27.41
CA LEU A 335 36.65 0.79 -26.80
C LEU A 335 37.28 1.70 -25.74
N ALA A 336 36.73 2.91 -25.60
CA ALA A 336 37.03 3.77 -24.46
C ALA A 336 36.73 3.04 -23.14
N THR A 337 37.46 3.35 -22.07
CA THR A 337 37.31 2.68 -20.77
C THR A 337 35.87 2.77 -20.22
N GLU A 338 35.22 3.92 -20.39
CA GLU A 338 33.82 4.10 -19.98
C GLU A 338 32.88 3.17 -20.77
N GLN A 339 33.10 3.02 -22.07
CA GLN A 339 32.30 2.14 -22.92
C GLN A 339 32.55 0.66 -22.61
N ARG A 340 33.79 0.29 -22.27
CA ARG A 340 34.11 -1.05 -21.74
C ARG A 340 33.35 -1.34 -20.45
N HIS A 341 33.27 -0.36 -19.55
CA HIS A 341 32.47 -0.48 -18.33
C HIS A 341 30.99 -0.70 -18.65
N LEU A 342 30.40 0.11 -19.53
CA LEU A 342 28.98 -0.02 -19.90
C LEU A 342 28.67 -1.36 -20.57
N VAL A 343 29.53 -1.83 -21.48
CA VAL A 343 29.38 -3.14 -22.13
C VAL A 343 29.45 -4.28 -21.12
N ALA A 344 30.40 -4.25 -20.18
CA ALA A 344 30.52 -5.24 -19.12
C ALA A 344 29.33 -5.20 -18.14
N ARG A 345 28.83 -3.99 -17.83
CA ARG A 345 27.65 -3.78 -16.98
C ARG A 345 26.38 -4.31 -17.64
N ALA A 346 26.19 -4.06 -18.95
CA ALA A 346 25.07 -4.61 -19.72
C ALA A 346 25.11 -6.14 -19.72
N ALA A 347 26.29 -6.74 -19.92
CA ALA A 347 26.47 -8.18 -19.83
C ALA A 347 26.13 -8.72 -18.42
N TYR A 348 26.61 -8.06 -17.37
CA TYR A 348 26.32 -8.45 -15.99
C TYR A 348 24.81 -8.39 -15.69
N GLN A 349 24.13 -7.31 -16.08
CA GLN A 349 22.69 -7.19 -15.89
C GLN A 349 21.90 -8.19 -16.72
N ALA A 350 22.29 -8.43 -17.98
CA ALA A 350 21.65 -9.44 -18.82
C ALA A 350 21.81 -10.86 -18.25
N LEU A 351 22.98 -11.18 -17.68
CA LEU A 351 23.20 -12.45 -16.98
C LEU A 351 22.22 -12.59 -15.80
N ARG A 352 22.14 -11.55 -14.95
CA ARG A 352 21.22 -11.53 -13.79
C ARG A 352 19.75 -11.58 -14.18
N PHE A 353 19.37 -10.97 -15.30
CA PHE A 353 18.01 -10.97 -15.84
C PHE A 353 17.58 -12.36 -16.33
N ASN A 354 18.51 -13.12 -16.91
CA ASN A 354 18.27 -14.48 -17.40
C ASN A 354 18.24 -15.52 -16.27
N ASP A 355 18.96 -15.27 -15.16
CA ASP A 355 19.04 -16.15 -13.99
C ASP A 355 17.81 -16.05 -13.08
N ARG A 356 16.68 -16.56 -13.57
CA ARG A 356 15.37 -16.52 -12.87
C ARG A 356 15.17 -17.62 -11.83
N SER A 357 16.05 -18.63 -11.75
CA SER A 357 15.94 -19.72 -10.77
C SER A 357 17.23 -19.94 -9.97
N ARG A 358 17.11 -20.48 -8.74
CA ARG A 358 18.25 -20.79 -7.86
C ARG A 358 19.26 -21.76 -8.50
N ASP A 359 18.79 -22.67 -9.34
CA ASP A 359 19.66 -23.65 -10.04
C ASP A 359 20.51 -22.99 -11.13
N THR A 360 19.96 -22.01 -11.86
CA THR A 360 20.71 -21.22 -12.85
C THR A 360 21.74 -20.27 -12.21
N GLN A 361 21.41 -19.71 -11.04
CA GLN A 361 22.28 -18.78 -10.30
C GLN A 361 23.61 -19.43 -9.85
N GLN A 362 23.59 -20.72 -9.45
CA GLN A 362 24.81 -21.41 -9.03
C GLN A 362 25.80 -21.61 -10.20
N GLY A 363 25.29 -21.95 -11.41
CA GLY A 363 26.11 -22.18 -12.60
C GLY A 363 26.81 -20.91 -13.13
N ASN A 364 26.24 -19.73 -12.90
CA ASN A 364 26.71 -18.47 -13.48
C ASN A 364 27.56 -17.61 -12.54
N THR A 365 27.86 -18.07 -11.32
CA THR A 365 28.63 -17.32 -10.31
C THR A 365 30.02 -16.91 -10.82
N GLY A 366 30.71 -17.80 -11.53
CA GLY A 366 32.05 -17.53 -12.10
C GLY A 366 32.02 -16.43 -13.16
N THR A 367 31.06 -16.48 -14.08
CA THR A 367 30.85 -15.47 -15.12
C THR A 367 30.46 -14.13 -14.50
N ALA A 368 29.55 -14.12 -13.53
CA ALA A 368 29.16 -12.91 -12.80
C ALA A 368 30.37 -12.24 -12.14
N PHE A 369 31.22 -13.01 -11.46
CA PHE A 369 32.44 -12.50 -10.82
C PHE A 369 33.45 -11.96 -11.86
N ALA A 370 33.64 -12.65 -12.98
CA ALA A 370 34.51 -12.18 -14.06
C ALA A 370 34.04 -10.83 -14.64
N LEU A 371 32.72 -10.68 -14.88
CA LEU A 371 32.13 -9.43 -15.35
C LEU A 371 32.31 -8.29 -14.34
N LEU A 372 32.13 -8.55 -13.04
CA LEU A 372 32.41 -7.57 -11.98
C LEU A 372 33.89 -7.14 -11.97
N ARG A 373 34.83 -8.06 -12.20
CA ARG A 373 36.25 -7.72 -12.33
C ARG A 373 36.52 -6.84 -13.54
N ILE A 374 35.89 -7.12 -14.68
CA ILE A 374 35.99 -6.28 -15.89
C ILE A 374 35.43 -4.89 -15.59
N MET A 375 34.27 -4.78 -14.95
CA MET A 375 33.70 -3.50 -14.53
C MET A 375 34.60 -2.75 -13.56
N HIS A 376 35.20 -3.42 -12.57
CA HIS A 376 36.11 -2.77 -11.61
C HIS A 376 37.40 -2.28 -12.26
N ALA A 377 37.89 -2.99 -13.28
CA ALA A 377 39.09 -2.60 -14.04
C ALA A 377 38.87 -1.39 -14.98
N ASN A 378 37.62 -1.00 -15.23
CA ASN A 378 37.27 0.08 -16.14
C ASN A 378 36.42 1.12 -15.37
N PRO A 379 36.86 2.39 -15.23
CA PRO A 379 36.12 3.41 -14.50
C PRO A 379 34.66 3.52 -14.95
N ALA A 380 33.74 3.57 -13.98
CA ALA A 380 32.33 3.77 -14.24
C ALA A 380 32.10 5.19 -14.79
N PRO A 381 31.34 5.36 -15.88
CA PRO A 381 30.89 6.69 -16.28
C PRO A 381 29.94 7.26 -15.22
N ALA A 382 29.77 8.59 -15.23
CA ALA A 382 28.71 9.22 -14.45
C ALA A 382 27.36 8.60 -14.85
N LEU A 383 26.62 8.07 -13.88
CA LEU A 383 25.33 7.46 -14.16
C LEU A 383 24.32 8.53 -14.44
N SER A 384 23.69 8.44 -15.61
CA SER A 384 22.45 9.17 -15.86
C SER A 384 21.35 8.52 -15.00
N PRO A 385 20.63 9.28 -14.17
CA PRO A 385 19.50 8.74 -13.45
C PRO A 385 18.47 8.22 -14.44
N VAL A 386 17.83 7.11 -14.06
CA VAL A 386 16.67 6.53 -14.74
C VAL A 386 15.62 7.64 -14.85
N GLN A 387 15.28 8.07 -16.07
CA GLN A 387 14.14 8.95 -16.26
C GLN A 387 12.89 8.15 -15.91
N PRO A 388 12.15 8.52 -14.85
CA PRO A 388 10.94 7.80 -14.52
C PRO A 388 9.89 8.03 -15.63
N PRO A 389 9.05 7.03 -15.94
CA PRO A 389 7.89 7.25 -16.78
C PRO A 389 6.90 8.21 -16.10
N GLU A 390 5.81 8.56 -16.78
CA GLU A 390 4.71 9.27 -16.12
C GLU A 390 4.14 8.39 -14.99
N PRO A 391 3.80 8.98 -13.84
CA PRO A 391 3.27 8.20 -12.73
C PRO A 391 1.83 7.72 -13.06
N PRO A 392 1.43 6.53 -12.58
CA PRO A 392 0.19 5.88 -13.00
C PRO A 392 -1.08 6.67 -12.66
N GLU A 393 -1.06 7.53 -11.64
CA GLU A 393 -2.20 8.39 -11.30
C GLU A 393 -2.54 9.40 -12.41
N ASP A 394 -1.54 9.84 -13.19
CA ASP A 394 -1.68 10.81 -14.29
C ASP A 394 -2.21 10.18 -15.59
N GLY A 395 -2.28 8.83 -15.65
CA GLY A 395 -2.80 8.11 -16.80
C GLY A 395 -4.29 8.34 -17.06
N HIS A 396 -4.84 7.73 -18.12
CA HIS A 396 -6.27 7.85 -18.45
C HIS A 396 -7.18 7.26 -17.34
N ALA A 397 -8.44 7.69 -17.30
CA ALA A 397 -9.42 7.16 -16.35
C ALA A 397 -9.60 5.63 -16.53
N THR A 398 -9.94 4.91 -15.46
CA THR A 398 -10.09 3.44 -15.48
C THR A 398 -11.42 2.95 -16.10
N LYS A 399 -12.27 3.88 -16.56
CA LYS A 399 -13.58 3.58 -17.14
C LYS A 399 -13.82 4.49 -18.33
N MET A 400 -14.26 3.92 -19.45
CA MET A 400 -14.66 4.65 -20.64
C MET A 400 -16.08 4.29 -21.04
N LEU A 401 -16.89 5.30 -21.32
CA LEU A 401 -18.16 5.17 -22.02
C LEU A 401 -18.06 5.93 -23.34
N ALA A 402 -18.26 5.27 -24.46
CA ALA A 402 -18.18 5.86 -25.78
C ALA A 402 -19.45 5.54 -26.58
N VAL A 403 -19.88 6.52 -27.39
CA VAL A 403 -20.95 6.36 -28.37
C VAL A 403 -20.35 6.70 -29.73
N SER A 404 -20.45 5.79 -30.69
CA SER A 404 -19.95 5.98 -32.04
C SER A 404 -21.00 5.56 -33.08
N GLY A 405 -20.79 5.95 -34.33
CA GLY A 405 -21.64 5.56 -35.45
C GLY A 405 -20.85 5.59 -36.74
N GLY A 406 -21.25 4.76 -37.70
CA GLY A 406 -20.53 4.61 -38.96
C GLY A 406 -21.35 3.88 -40.01
N GLN A 407 -20.70 3.54 -41.12
CA GLN A 407 -21.29 2.77 -42.21
C GLN A 407 -20.31 1.68 -42.65
N ARG A 408 -20.82 0.47 -42.87
CA ARG A 408 -20.06 -0.65 -43.44
C ARG A 408 -20.88 -1.31 -44.53
N ASP A 409 -20.33 -1.39 -45.74
CA ASP A 409 -20.98 -1.99 -46.92
C ASP A 409 -22.43 -1.47 -47.11
N ASP A 410 -22.57 -0.15 -47.11
CA ASP A 410 -23.83 0.61 -47.18
C ASP A 410 -24.79 0.48 -45.97
N VAL A 411 -24.46 -0.31 -44.95
CA VAL A 411 -25.27 -0.43 -43.72
C VAL A 411 -24.77 0.54 -42.65
N GLY A 412 -25.64 1.48 -42.24
CA GLY A 412 -25.38 2.36 -41.10
C GLY A 412 -25.45 1.61 -39.78
N PHE A 413 -24.56 1.93 -38.84
CA PHE A 413 -24.57 1.37 -37.49
C PHE A 413 -24.32 2.46 -36.44
N ALA A 414 -24.77 2.18 -35.22
CA ALA A 414 -24.41 2.90 -34.01
C ALA A 414 -23.83 1.90 -33.02
N GLU A 415 -22.85 2.32 -32.24
CA GLU A 415 -22.17 1.51 -31.25
C GLU A 415 -22.15 2.25 -29.91
N LEU A 416 -22.45 1.51 -28.85
CA LEU A 416 -22.27 1.92 -27.47
C LEU A 416 -21.18 1.02 -26.88
N GLN A 417 -20.10 1.63 -26.40
CA GLN A 417 -18.96 0.93 -25.86
C GLN A 417 -18.74 1.31 -24.40
N TYR A 418 -18.54 0.30 -23.55
CA TYR A 418 -18.14 0.47 -22.16
C TYR A 418 -16.87 -0.34 -21.92
N ARG A 419 -15.81 0.31 -21.47
CA ARG A 419 -14.53 -0.33 -21.14
C ARG A 419 -14.17 -0.08 -19.67
N LEU A 420 -13.57 -1.10 -19.07
CA LEU A 420 -13.03 -1.09 -17.71
C LEU A 420 -11.54 -1.42 -17.78
N THR A 421 -10.75 -0.72 -16.98
CA THR A 421 -9.28 -0.83 -16.86
C THR A 421 -8.54 -0.49 -18.15
N TYR A 422 -8.17 -1.50 -18.95
CA TYR A 422 -7.45 -1.31 -20.20
C TYR A 422 -8.44 -1.00 -21.32
N HIS A 423 -8.25 0.15 -21.97
CA HIS A 423 -9.09 0.52 -23.08
C HIS A 423 -8.61 -0.16 -24.35
N ASP A 424 -7.32 -0.26 -24.62
CA ASP A 424 -6.82 -1.00 -25.79
C ASP A 424 -5.49 -1.73 -25.57
N TRP A 425 -4.94 -2.30 -26.65
CA TRP A 425 -3.71 -3.07 -26.63
C TRP A 425 -2.45 -2.22 -26.40
N LEU A 426 -2.54 -0.90 -26.63
CA LEU A 426 -1.47 0.08 -26.45
C LEU A 426 -1.49 0.70 -25.04
N ASP A 427 -2.54 0.48 -24.26
CA ASP A 427 -2.60 0.87 -22.84
C ASP A 427 -1.71 0.01 -21.92
N ASN A 428 -0.93 -0.92 -22.47
CA ASN A 428 -0.03 -1.78 -21.70
C ASN A 428 1.18 -1.05 -21.08
N HIS A 429 1.30 0.25 -21.31
CA HIS A 429 2.38 1.08 -20.77
C HIS A 429 2.04 1.75 -19.43
N TYR A 430 0.78 1.66 -18.96
CA TYR A 430 0.35 2.21 -17.66
C TYR A 430 -0.67 1.32 -16.93
#